data_AF-A0A7S3Y0H8-F1
#
_entry.id   AF-A0A7S3Y0H8-F1
#
_cell.length_a   1.000
_cell.length_b   1.000
_cell.length_c   1.000
_cell.angle_alpha   90.00
_cell.angle_beta   90.00
_cell.angle_gamma   90.00
#
_symmetry.space_group_name_H-M   'P 1'
#
loop_
_entity.id
_entity.type
_entity.pdbx_description
1 polymer ?
#
loop_
_entity_poly.entity_id
_entity_poly.type
_entity_poly.pdbx_seq_one_letter_code
_entity_poly.pdbx_strand_id
1 'polypeptide(L)'
;MGRLLAHVQALVRRLEELQAEEGPGRELYHEETVAMCLARWRKLRGDLYDPGRDRYDLSKVPDVHDNVRYDALHNVKALGYPRVKEFYREAKGFADGVVGQEYGMNPAEKAAVGTKICAQLLRKVQEDLRVACQGEQAGDFRHLVDASSAGGSGDLG
;
A
#
# COMPACT_ATOMS: atom_id res chain seq x y z
N MET A 1 -19.86 13.83 0.10
CA MET A 1 -18.51 13.85 0.71
C MET A 1 -18.49 14.43 2.13
N GLY A 2 -19.36 15.39 2.49
CA GLY A 2 -19.35 16.00 3.83
C GLY A 2 -19.44 15.03 5.02
N ARG A 3 -20.23 13.95 4.92
CA ARG A 3 -20.28 12.93 5.98
C ARG A 3 -18.97 12.16 6.14
N LEU A 4 -18.31 11.81 5.04
CA LEU A 4 -17.00 11.15 5.04
C LEU A 4 -15.96 12.02 5.76
N LEU A 5 -15.92 13.31 5.43
CA LEU A 5 -15.05 14.27 6.11
C LEU A 5 -15.38 14.39 7.60
N ALA A 6 -16.66 14.41 7.96
CA ALA A 6 -17.09 14.45 9.36
C ALA A 6 -16.63 13.21 10.13
N HIS A 7 -16.64 12.02 9.52
CA HIS A 7 -16.08 10.82 10.12
C HIS A 7 -14.57 10.92 10.34
N VAL A 8 -13.82 11.37 9.31
CA VAL A 8 -12.37 11.60 9.42
C VAL A 8 -12.06 12.58 10.55
N GLN A 9 -12.78 13.70 10.61
CA GLN A 9 -12.60 14.71 11.66
C GLN A 9 -12.96 14.18 13.05
N ALA A 10 -14.04 13.42 13.18
CA ALA A 10 -14.44 12.83 14.44
C ALA A 10 -13.43 11.79 14.94
N LEU A 11 -12.87 10.98 14.04
CA LEU A 11 -11.83 10.00 14.39
C LEU A 11 -10.54 10.70 14.81
N VAL A 12 -10.12 11.76 14.11
CA VAL A 12 -8.96 12.57 14.53
C VAL A 12 -9.14 13.14 15.93
N ARG A 13 -10.31 13.72 16.24
CA ARG A 13 -10.60 14.21 17.60
C ARG A 13 -10.52 13.09 18.65
N ARG A 14 -11.09 11.92 18.35
CA ARG A 14 -11.02 10.78 19.27
C ARG A 14 -9.60 10.32 19.53
N LEU A 15 -8.76 10.33 18.49
CA LEU A 15 -7.33 10.00 18.62
C LEU A 15 -6.55 11.05 19.42
N GLU A 16 -6.94 12.33 19.34
CA GLU A 16 -6.38 13.41 20.17
C GLU A 16 -6.74 13.24 21.65
N GLU A 17 -7.99 12.90 21.96
CA GLU A 17 -8.43 12.54 23.32
C GLU A 17 -7.65 11.34 23.86
N LEU A 18 -7.54 10.27 23.07
CA LEU A 18 -6.78 9.07 23.44
C LEU A 18 -5.29 9.34 23.67
N GLN A 19 -4.71 10.31 22.95
CA GLN A 19 -3.31 10.71 23.16
C GLN A 19 -3.15 11.51 24.46
N ALA A 20 -4.17 12.26 24.89
CA ALA A 20 -4.16 13.10 26.09
C ALA A 20 -4.49 12.33 27.39
N GLU A 21 -5.32 11.29 27.33
CA GLU A 21 -5.82 10.49 28.46
C GLU A 21 -4.77 9.58 29.17
N GLU A 22 -3.45 9.84 29.05
CA GLU A 22 -2.31 9.01 29.53
C GLU A 22 -2.15 7.68 28.74
N GLY A 23 -1.08 7.32 28.03
CA GLY A 23 0.28 7.80 27.78
C GLY A 23 0.90 6.90 26.66
N PRO A 24 2.20 7.02 26.29
CA PRO A 24 2.82 6.15 25.29
C PRO A 24 2.79 4.69 25.77
N GLY A 25 1.94 3.85 25.17
CA GLY A 25 1.81 2.45 25.59
C GLY A 25 0.50 1.75 25.23
N ARG A 26 -0.53 2.47 24.75
CA ARG A 26 -1.65 1.83 24.06
C ARG A 26 -1.21 1.45 22.65
N GLU A 27 -0.79 0.20 22.50
CA GLU A 27 -0.41 -0.37 21.22
C GLU A 27 -1.67 -0.70 20.40
N LEU A 28 -1.66 -0.22 19.17
CA LEU A 28 -2.53 -0.66 18.10
C LEU A 28 -1.89 -1.90 17.44
N TYR A 29 -2.61 -2.51 16.50
CA TYR A 29 -2.09 -3.68 15.80
C TYR A 29 -0.74 -3.40 15.12
N HIS A 30 0.18 -4.38 15.23
CA HIS A 30 1.59 -4.26 14.80
C HIS A 30 2.41 -3.15 15.48
N GLU A 31 2.25 -3.00 16.80
CA GLU A 31 3.08 -2.06 17.60
C GLU A 31 2.90 -0.59 17.19
N GLU A 32 1.85 -0.28 16.42
CA GLU A 32 1.53 1.10 16.04
C GLU A 32 1.09 1.88 17.28
N THR A 33 1.73 3.03 17.54
CA THR A 33 1.31 3.89 18.66
C THR A 33 0.10 4.74 18.26
N VAL A 34 -0.69 5.19 19.25
CA VAL A 34 -1.77 6.17 19.01
C VAL A 34 -1.27 7.42 18.30
N ALA A 35 -0.04 7.86 18.57
CA ALA A 35 0.58 8.99 17.90
C ALA A 35 0.80 8.77 16.39
N MET A 36 1.22 7.56 15.99
CA MET A 36 1.39 7.18 14.58
C MET A 36 0.04 7.14 13.85
N CYS A 37 -0.97 6.51 14.46
CA CYS A 37 -2.32 6.48 13.90
C CYS A 37 -2.93 7.88 13.78
N LEU A 38 -2.73 8.74 14.78
CA LEU A 38 -3.15 10.14 14.73
C LEU A 38 -2.44 10.92 13.63
N ALA A 39 -1.12 10.74 13.46
CA ALA A 39 -0.36 11.40 12.39
C ALA A 39 -0.88 10.98 11.00
N ARG A 40 -1.15 9.69 10.82
CA ARG A 40 -1.74 9.12 9.60
C ARG A 40 -3.09 9.77 9.28
N TRP A 41 -4.02 9.80 10.24
CA TRP A 41 -5.34 10.38 10.06
C TRP A 41 -5.34 11.91 9.90
N ARG A 42 -4.42 12.63 10.57
CA ARG A 42 -4.24 14.08 10.38
C ARG A 42 -3.74 14.43 8.99
N LYS A 43 -2.76 13.69 8.48
CA LYS A 43 -2.26 13.85 7.11
C LYS A 43 -3.40 13.60 6.13
N LEU A 44 -4.08 12.47 6.27
CA LEU A 44 -5.18 12.09 5.39
C LEU A 44 -6.35 13.08 5.41
N ARG A 45 -6.67 13.67 6.58
CA ARG A 45 -7.64 14.76 6.70
C ARG A 45 -7.26 15.99 5.86
N GLY A 46 -5.98 16.37 5.90
CA GLY A 46 -5.47 17.52 5.13
C GLY A 46 -5.39 17.24 3.63
N ASP A 47 -5.01 16.02 3.26
CA ASP A 47 -4.94 15.58 1.87
C ASP A 47 -6.35 15.46 1.24
N LEU A 48 -7.35 15.05 2.01
CA LEU A 48 -8.72 14.80 1.51
C LEU A 48 -9.50 16.07 1.18
N TYR A 49 -9.31 17.17 1.93
CA TYR A 49 -10.13 18.37 1.81
C TYR A 49 -9.33 19.65 2.05
N ASP A 50 -9.38 20.55 1.06
CA ASP A 50 -8.79 21.89 1.11
C ASP A 50 -9.86 22.91 1.54
N PRO A 51 -9.83 23.41 2.79
CA PRO A 51 -10.81 24.38 3.28
C PRO A 51 -10.65 25.77 2.63
N GLY A 52 -9.47 26.11 2.11
CA GLY A 52 -9.23 27.39 1.45
C GLY A 52 -9.87 27.46 0.07
N ARG A 53 -10.09 26.30 -0.57
CA ARG A 53 -10.69 26.19 -1.91
C ARG A 53 -12.03 25.46 -1.93
N ASP A 54 -12.55 25.05 -0.77
CA ASP A 54 -13.76 24.22 -0.61
C ASP A 54 -13.77 23.03 -1.58
N ARG A 55 -12.65 22.29 -1.64
CA ARG A 55 -12.44 21.24 -2.64
C ARG A 55 -11.99 19.94 -2.01
N TYR A 56 -12.63 18.85 -2.44
CA TYR A 56 -12.22 17.49 -2.11
C TYR A 56 -11.22 16.94 -3.11
N ASP A 57 -10.20 16.24 -2.63
CA ASP A 57 -9.33 15.43 -3.47
C ASP A 57 -9.82 13.98 -3.49
N LEU A 58 -10.47 13.60 -4.60
CA LEU A 58 -11.01 12.25 -4.77
C LEU A 58 -9.92 11.17 -4.83
N SER A 59 -8.68 11.54 -5.20
CA SER A 59 -7.56 10.58 -5.24
C SER A 59 -7.21 10.02 -3.87
N LYS A 60 -7.70 10.62 -2.78
CA LYS A 60 -7.49 10.17 -1.40
C LYS A 60 -8.57 9.24 -0.88
N VAL A 61 -9.67 9.06 -1.61
CA VAL A 61 -10.76 8.16 -1.21
C VAL A 61 -10.29 6.70 -1.05
N PRO A 62 -9.46 6.13 -1.96
CA PRO A 62 -8.91 4.78 -1.76
C PRO A 62 -8.09 4.68 -0.47
N ASP A 63 -7.24 5.67 -0.20
CA ASP A 63 -6.46 5.74 1.05
C ASP A 63 -7.37 5.77 2.28
N VAL A 64 -8.44 6.58 2.26
CA VAL A 64 -9.44 6.62 3.35
C VAL A 64 -10.09 5.27 3.58
N HIS A 65 -10.50 4.60 2.51
CA HIS A 65 -11.10 3.27 2.58
C HIS A 65 -10.15 2.25 3.20
N ASP A 66 -8.90 2.20 2.74
CA ASP A 66 -7.95 1.19 3.19
C ASP A 66 -7.56 1.40 4.66
N ASN A 67 -7.36 2.65 5.07
CA ASN A 67 -7.06 3.01 6.45
C ASN A 67 -8.23 2.67 7.40
N VAL A 68 -9.46 3.06 7.06
CA VAL A 68 -10.61 2.73 7.92
C VAL A 68 -10.91 1.24 7.91
N ARG A 69 -10.68 0.53 6.80
CA ARG A 69 -10.83 -0.93 6.75
C ARG A 69 -9.85 -1.61 7.70
N TYR A 70 -8.58 -1.21 7.66
CA TYR A 70 -7.55 -1.72 8.57
C TYR A 70 -7.95 -1.46 10.03
N ASP A 71 -8.35 -0.22 10.34
CA ASP A 71 -8.76 0.16 11.69
C ASP A 71 -10.03 -0.57 12.15
N ALA A 72 -10.97 -0.81 11.25
CA ALA A 72 -12.20 -1.56 11.51
C ALA A 72 -11.97 -3.07 11.72
N LEU A 73 -10.85 -3.61 11.22
CA LEU A 73 -10.48 -5.01 11.40
C LEU A 73 -9.65 -5.21 12.67
N HIS A 74 -8.72 -4.29 12.93
CA HIS A 74 -7.65 -4.52 13.89
C HIS A 74 -7.72 -3.60 15.12
N ASN A 75 -8.19 -2.36 14.95
CA ASN A 75 -8.05 -1.31 15.96
C ASN A 75 -9.36 -0.90 16.62
N VAL A 76 -10.51 -1.51 16.29
CA VAL A 76 -11.85 -1.12 16.77
C VAL A 76 -11.92 -0.91 18.28
N LYS A 77 -11.39 -1.86 19.06
CA LYS A 77 -11.41 -1.80 20.53
C LYS A 77 -10.51 -0.68 21.05
N ALA A 78 -9.30 -0.55 20.48
CA ALA A 78 -8.31 0.43 20.90
C ALA A 78 -8.72 1.87 20.58
N LEU A 79 -9.35 2.09 19.41
CA LEU A 79 -9.86 3.38 18.97
C LEU A 79 -11.05 3.88 19.78
N GLY A 80 -11.86 2.96 20.32
CA GLY A 80 -13.08 3.32 21.05
C GLY A 80 -14.03 4.21 20.24
N TYR A 81 -13.97 4.16 18.90
CA TYR A 81 -14.79 4.96 18.00
C TYR A 81 -16.02 4.16 17.56
N PRO A 82 -17.22 4.42 18.11
CA PRO A 82 -18.39 3.54 17.89
C PRO A 82 -18.85 3.48 16.43
N ARG A 83 -18.58 4.55 15.67
CA ARG A 83 -19.01 4.70 14.28
C ARG A 83 -17.98 4.19 13.26
N VAL A 84 -16.93 3.48 13.67
CA VAL A 84 -15.90 2.96 12.75
C VAL A 84 -16.48 2.07 11.64
N LYS A 85 -17.47 1.23 11.96
CA LYS A 85 -18.15 0.36 10.98
C LYS A 85 -19.05 1.14 10.02
N GLU A 86 -19.66 2.23 10.48
CA GLU A 86 -20.43 3.13 9.63
C GLU A 86 -19.50 3.90 8.70
N PHE A 87 -18.42 4.45 9.25
CA PHE A 87 -17.37 5.13 8.50
C PHE A 87 -16.80 4.22 7.39
N TYR A 88 -16.46 2.97 7.71
CA TYR A 88 -16.00 2.01 6.71
C TYR A 88 -17.02 1.79 5.58
N ARG A 89 -18.31 1.62 5.90
CA ARG A 89 -19.35 1.44 4.86
C ARG A 89 -19.46 2.66 3.95
N GLU A 90 -19.37 3.86 4.51
CA GLU A 90 -19.39 5.09 3.71
C GLU A 90 -18.15 5.20 2.81
N ALA A 91 -16.96 4.99 3.38
CA ALA A 91 -15.71 5.03 2.63
C ALA A 91 -15.68 4.01 1.50
N LYS A 92 -16.18 2.78 1.74
CA LYS A 92 -16.31 1.74 0.72
C LYS A 92 -17.22 2.19 -0.43
N GLY A 93 -18.37 2.77 -0.14
CA GLY A 93 -19.28 3.26 -1.18
C GLY A 93 -18.63 4.31 -2.09
N PHE A 94 -17.80 5.20 -1.53
CA PHE A 94 -17.03 6.15 -2.35
C PHE A 94 -15.90 5.46 -3.12
N ALA A 95 -15.16 4.54 -2.50
CA ALA A 95 -14.05 3.84 -3.14
C ALA A 95 -14.50 2.96 -4.31
N ASP A 96 -15.61 2.22 -4.15
CA ASP A 96 -16.19 1.40 -5.23
C ASP A 96 -16.48 2.26 -6.49
N GLY A 97 -16.87 3.53 -6.29
CA GLY A 97 -17.09 4.48 -7.37
C GLY A 97 -15.79 5.06 -7.92
N VAL A 98 -14.90 5.56 -7.06
CA VAL A 98 -13.68 6.30 -7.46
C VAL A 98 -12.66 5.38 -8.13
N VAL A 99 -12.34 4.23 -7.51
CA VAL A 99 -11.29 3.32 -7.98
C VAL A 99 -11.56 2.84 -9.41
N GLY A 100 -12.81 2.51 -9.72
CA GLY A 100 -13.19 2.09 -11.07
C GLY A 100 -12.96 3.17 -12.11
N GLN A 101 -13.08 4.45 -11.76
CA GLN A 101 -12.91 5.59 -12.66
C GLN A 101 -11.46 6.05 -12.81
N GLU A 102 -10.53 5.56 -11.98
CA GLU A 102 -9.09 5.79 -12.16
C GLU A 102 -8.57 5.26 -13.50
N TYR A 103 -9.25 4.25 -14.04
CA TYR A 103 -8.91 3.65 -15.32
C TYR A 103 -9.56 4.35 -16.52
N GLY A 104 -10.40 5.36 -16.32
CA GLY A 104 -11.10 6.09 -17.39
C GLY A 104 -12.60 6.18 -17.16
N MET A 105 -13.26 7.19 -17.75
CA MET A 105 -14.68 7.49 -17.52
C MET A 105 -15.61 6.70 -18.44
N ASN A 106 -15.11 6.23 -19.58
CA ASN A 106 -15.86 5.44 -20.55
C ASN A 106 -15.12 4.13 -20.91
N PRO A 107 -15.79 3.14 -21.52
CA PRO A 107 -15.17 1.85 -21.84
C PRO A 107 -13.92 1.94 -22.73
N ALA A 108 -13.86 2.91 -23.65
CA ALA A 108 -12.71 3.09 -24.53
C ALA A 108 -11.47 3.59 -23.77
N GLU A 109 -11.65 4.57 -22.90
CA GLU A 109 -10.58 5.04 -22.00
C GLU A 109 -10.11 3.93 -21.06
N LYS A 110 -11.04 3.18 -20.47
CA LYS A 110 -10.74 2.01 -19.63
C LYS A 110 -9.89 0.97 -20.37
N ALA A 111 -10.25 0.66 -21.61
CA ALA A 111 -9.46 -0.24 -22.44
C ALA A 111 -8.05 0.33 -22.73
N ALA A 112 -7.95 1.61 -23.09
CA ALA A 112 -6.67 2.24 -23.41
C ALA A 112 -5.70 2.27 -22.21
N VAL A 113 -6.18 2.68 -21.02
CA VAL A 113 -5.38 2.67 -19.79
C VAL A 113 -5.02 1.24 -19.40
N GLY A 114 -5.99 0.32 -19.45
CA GLY A 114 -5.78 -1.09 -19.15
C GLY A 114 -4.71 -1.74 -20.04
N THR A 115 -4.78 -1.53 -21.36
CA THR A 115 -3.78 -2.03 -22.31
C THR A 115 -2.39 -1.52 -21.97
N LYS A 116 -2.25 -0.23 -21.63
CA LYS A 116 -0.95 0.36 -21.28
C LYS A 116 -0.35 -0.29 -20.02
N ILE A 117 -1.16 -0.48 -18.98
CA ILE A 117 -0.73 -1.09 -17.71
C ILE A 117 -0.38 -2.57 -17.94
N CYS A 118 -1.27 -3.34 -18.55
CA CYS A 118 -1.06 -4.77 -18.83
C CYS A 118 0.17 -4.99 -19.72
N ALA A 119 0.41 -4.16 -20.73
CA ALA A 119 1.59 -4.27 -21.58
C ALA A 119 2.91 -4.05 -20.82
N GLN A 120 2.92 -3.22 -19.76
CA GLN A 120 4.10 -3.07 -18.90
C GLN A 120 4.30 -4.28 -17.99
N LEU A 121 3.22 -4.78 -17.38
CA LEU A 121 3.26 -5.96 -16.50
C LEU A 121 3.68 -7.22 -17.27
N LEU A 122 3.11 -7.45 -18.45
CA LEU A 122 3.45 -8.60 -19.29
C LEU A 122 4.92 -8.59 -19.73
N ARG A 123 5.48 -7.40 -20.04
CA ARG A 123 6.91 -7.28 -20.34
C ARG A 123 7.79 -7.65 -19.15
N LYS A 124 7.41 -7.26 -17.92
CA LYS A 124 8.12 -7.67 -16.71
C LYS A 124 8.07 -9.18 -16.53
N VAL A 125 6.88 -9.78 -16.61
CA VAL A 125 6.72 -11.25 -16.50
C VAL A 125 7.54 -11.98 -17.56
N GLN A 126 7.55 -11.49 -18.80
CA GLN A 126 8.35 -12.07 -19.87
C GLN A 126 9.86 -12.01 -19.57
N GLU A 127 10.35 -10.88 -19.07
CA GLU A 127 11.75 -10.72 -18.71
C GLU A 127 12.13 -11.59 -17.50
N ASP A 128 11.28 -11.63 -16.47
CA ASP A 128 11.49 -12.47 -15.29
C ASP A 128 11.59 -13.95 -15.67
N LEU A 129 10.72 -14.42 -16.58
CA LEU A 129 10.79 -15.79 -17.12
C LEU A 129 12.05 -16.02 -17.95
N ARG A 130 12.46 -15.06 -18.78
CA ARG A 130 13.69 -15.15 -19.57
C ARG A 130 14.91 -15.28 -18.67
N VAL A 131 14.99 -14.48 -17.61
CA VAL A 131 16.06 -14.54 -16.61
C VAL A 131 16.03 -15.86 -15.86
N ALA A 132 14.86 -16.36 -15.45
CA ALA A 132 14.74 -17.66 -14.78
C ALA A 132 15.24 -18.82 -15.65
N CYS A 133 14.82 -18.87 -16.93
CA CYS A 133 15.26 -19.91 -17.86
C CYS A 133 16.76 -19.82 -18.22
N GLN A 134 17.35 -18.63 -18.21
CA GLN A 134 18.78 -18.43 -18.45
C GLN A 134 19.64 -18.66 -17.19
N GLY A 135 19.08 -18.41 -16.01
CA GLY A 135 19.71 -18.69 -14.72
C GLY A 135 19.91 -20.19 -14.46
N GLU A 136 19.03 -21.05 -15.01
CA GLU A 136 19.21 -22.51 -14.99
C GLU A 136 20.36 -22.99 -15.89
N GLN A 137 20.69 -22.26 -16.97
CA GLN A 137 21.84 -22.59 -17.82
C GLN A 137 23.20 -22.10 -17.26
N ALA A 138 23.20 -21.23 -16.25
CA ALA A 138 24.42 -20.80 -15.55
C ALA A 138 24.81 -21.73 -14.38
N GLY A 139 23.98 -22.74 -14.07
CA GLY A 139 24.18 -23.70 -12.99
C GLY A 139 25.01 -24.94 -13.35
N ASP A 140 25.44 -25.09 -14.61
CA ASP A 140 26.20 -26.26 -15.08
C ASP A 140 27.46 -25.85 -15.85
N PHE A 141 28.33 -25.07 -15.21
CA PHE A 141 29.70 -24.82 -15.69
C PHE A 141 30.74 -24.79 -14.55
N ARG A 142 30.42 -25.38 -13.39
CA ARG A 142 31.31 -25.44 -12.22
C ARG A 142 32.15 -26.72 -12.07
N HIS A 143 32.07 -27.66 -13.02
CA HIS A 143 32.84 -28.91 -12.96
C HIS A 143 33.84 -29.13 -14.11
N LEU A 144 34.27 -28.08 -14.81
CA LEU A 144 35.25 -28.20 -15.89
C LEU A 144 36.57 -27.44 -15.65
N VAL A 145 36.84 -27.01 -14.42
CA VAL A 145 38.11 -26.33 -14.07
C VAL A 145 39.14 -27.24 -13.37
N ASP A 146 38.74 -28.43 -12.88
CA ASP A 146 39.64 -29.29 -12.08
C ASP A 146 40.26 -30.48 -12.82
N ALA A 147 40.14 -30.58 -14.14
CA ALA A 147 40.62 -31.74 -14.90
C ALA A 147 41.70 -31.44 -15.97
N SER A 148 42.44 -30.33 -15.87
CA SER A 148 43.48 -30.00 -16.88
C SER A 148 44.81 -29.45 -16.36
N SER A 149 45.15 -29.64 -15.08
CA SER A 149 46.54 -29.36 -14.63
C SER A 149 47.12 -30.43 -13.69
N ALA A 150 46.78 -31.69 -13.94
CA ALA A 150 47.65 -32.81 -13.57
C ALA A 150 48.61 -33.09 -14.74
N GLY A 151 49.86 -32.65 -14.65
CA GLY A 151 50.89 -33.00 -15.64
C GLY A 151 52.26 -32.35 -15.44
N GLY A 152 53.18 -33.10 -14.81
CA GLY A 152 54.65 -33.03 -14.97
C GLY A 152 55.38 -31.94 -14.18
N SER A 153 56.20 -32.23 -13.16
CA SER A 153 57.52 -32.93 -13.15
C SER A 153 58.72 -32.08 -13.57
N GLY A 154 59.69 -31.97 -12.66
CA GLY A 154 61.11 -31.62 -12.90
C GLY A 154 61.38 -30.12 -13.04
N ASP A 155 62.49 -29.53 -12.60
CA ASP A 155 63.78 -30.05 -12.12
C ASP A 155 64.53 -28.87 -11.45
N LEU A 156 65.60 -29.18 -10.72
CA LEU A 156 66.49 -28.30 -9.98
C LEU A 156 67.38 -27.42 -10.89
N GLY A 157 67.78 -26.24 -10.39
CA GLY A 157 68.85 -25.42 -10.98
C GLY A 157 68.97 -24.05 -10.33
#